data_AF-A0A833ZBK8-F1
#
_entry.id   AF-A0A833ZBK8-F1
#
_cell.length_a   1.000
_cell.length_b   1.000
_cell.length_c   1.000
_cell.angle_alpha   90.00
_cell.angle_beta   90.00
_cell.angle_gamma   90.00
#
_symmetry.space_group_name_H-M   'P 1'
#
loop_
_entity.id
_entity.type
_entity.pdbx_description
1 polymer ?
#
loop_
_entity_poly.entity_id
_entity_poly.type
_entity_poly.pdbx_seq_one_letter_code
_entity_poly.pdbx_strand_id
1 'polypeptide(L)'
;MEAEYVLLELNGLFTYTYSLTAGTALCRAQPQNWTSIMWNASEERPFAWDRENYVSCHDPNNNAPLKWPEVPYQILGGRTANKVIFNQRNGIYIFFISVVDPYYSYCHLETTFSVYVYGAFPLPFSHSAIITTLLVVATLLSVWLAYMVPKLLHMEQGHRFRGFWVGLCRRCRQSCACFR
;
A
#
# COMPACT_ATOMS: atom_id res chain seq x y z
N MET A 1 12.30 25.68 -22.20
CA MET A 1 11.83 25.66 -20.80
C MET A 1 10.69 24.69 -20.74
N GLU A 2 10.73 23.71 -19.85
CA GLU A 2 9.64 22.75 -19.64
C GLU A 2 8.79 23.23 -18.47
N ALA A 3 7.47 23.05 -18.55
CA ALA A 3 6.56 23.47 -17.48
C ALA A 3 6.70 22.57 -16.25
N GLU A 4 6.47 23.12 -15.06
CA GLU A 4 6.23 22.34 -13.84
C GLU A 4 4.78 21.83 -13.81
N TYR A 5 4.60 20.53 -13.58
CA TYR A 5 3.29 19.87 -13.54
C TYR A 5 3.23 18.76 -12.50
N VAL A 6 2.01 18.38 -12.12
CA VAL A 6 1.74 17.36 -11.10
C VAL A 6 0.80 16.29 -11.64
N LEU A 7 0.89 15.08 -11.08
CA LEU A 7 0.05 13.94 -11.44
C LEU A 7 -0.72 13.44 -10.22
N LEU A 8 -1.99 13.12 -10.42
CA LEU A 8 -2.85 12.47 -9.44
C LEU A 8 -3.46 11.20 -10.06
N GLU A 9 -3.26 10.05 -9.41
CA GLU A 9 -3.89 8.81 -9.84
C GLU A 9 -5.35 8.75 -9.39
N LEU A 10 -6.27 8.43 -10.31
CA LEU A 10 -7.71 8.55 -10.10
C LEU A 10 -8.39 7.30 -9.49
N ASN A 11 -7.75 6.13 -9.56
CA ASN A 11 -8.28 4.86 -9.05
C ASN A 11 -7.74 4.47 -7.65
N GLY A 12 -6.97 5.35 -7.00
CA GLY A 12 -6.35 5.08 -5.70
C GLY A 12 -5.18 4.09 -5.76
N LEU A 13 -4.47 4.01 -6.90
CA LEU A 13 -3.34 3.12 -7.10
C LEU A 13 -2.01 3.79 -6.74
N PHE A 14 -1.55 3.59 -5.50
CA PHE A 14 -0.30 4.19 -4.98
C PHE A 14 0.95 3.32 -5.18
N THR A 15 0.99 2.52 -6.24
CA THR A 15 2.08 1.53 -6.52
C THR A 15 3.18 2.10 -7.42
N TYR A 16 3.21 3.43 -7.58
CA TYR A 16 4.24 4.17 -8.30
C TYR A 16 4.96 5.12 -7.34
N THR A 17 6.16 5.54 -7.71
CA THR A 17 6.95 6.52 -6.95
C THR A 17 7.62 7.52 -7.89
N TYR A 18 8.44 8.41 -7.34
CA TYR A 18 9.20 9.41 -8.08
C TYR A 18 10.69 9.10 -8.02
N SER A 19 11.44 9.49 -9.05
CA SER A 19 12.89 9.27 -9.12
C SER A 19 13.68 10.20 -8.22
N LEU A 20 13.12 11.37 -7.88
CA LEU A 20 13.73 12.33 -6.97
C LEU A 20 12.97 12.42 -5.64
N THR A 21 13.73 12.71 -4.60
CA THR A 21 13.28 13.17 -3.29
C THR A 21 13.41 14.68 -3.18
N ALA A 22 12.77 15.31 -2.19
CA ALA A 22 12.87 16.76 -1.98
C ALA A 22 14.35 17.23 -1.83
N GLY A 23 15.18 16.45 -1.15
CA GLY A 23 16.60 16.72 -0.98
C GLY A 23 17.40 16.58 -2.28
N THR A 24 17.19 15.48 -3.02
CA THR A 24 17.89 15.25 -4.30
C THR A 24 17.41 16.15 -5.43
N ALA A 25 16.19 16.68 -5.33
CA ALA A 25 15.68 17.74 -6.19
C ALA A 25 16.30 19.12 -5.87
N LEU A 26 17.08 19.26 -4.79
CA LEU A 26 17.67 20.52 -4.31
C LEU A 26 16.62 21.58 -3.91
N CYS A 27 15.54 21.12 -3.28
CA CYS A 27 14.55 22.03 -2.71
C CYS A 27 15.17 22.86 -1.56
N ARG A 28 14.80 24.15 -1.50
CA ARG A 28 15.16 25.04 -0.39
C ARG A 28 14.15 24.93 0.76
N ALA A 29 12.88 24.85 0.38
CA ALA A 29 11.76 24.69 1.28
C ALA A 29 11.09 23.32 1.11
N GLN A 30 10.27 22.91 2.08
CA GLN A 30 9.47 21.70 1.94
C GLN A 30 8.51 21.84 0.72
N PRO A 31 8.60 20.96 -0.28
CA PRO A 31 7.67 20.99 -1.41
C PRO A 31 6.24 20.65 -0.98
N GLN A 32 5.26 21.28 -1.65
CA GLN A 32 3.84 20.95 -1.53
C GLN A 32 3.57 19.52 -2.03
N ASN A 33 2.47 18.94 -1.56
CA ASN A 33 1.97 17.64 -2.01
C ASN A 33 0.44 17.64 -2.13
N TRP A 34 -0.13 16.65 -2.82
CA TRP A 34 -1.58 16.55 -3.00
C TRP A 34 -2.36 16.56 -1.68
N THR A 35 -1.86 15.86 -0.65
CA THR A 35 -2.51 15.84 0.68
C THR A 35 -2.63 17.25 1.27
N SER A 36 -1.59 18.07 1.16
CA SER A 36 -1.55 19.43 1.68
C SER A 36 -2.42 20.40 0.89
N ILE A 37 -2.52 20.21 -0.43
CA ILE A 37 -3.35 21.05 -1.31
C ILE A 37 -4.83 20.71 -1.14
N MET A 38 -5.17 19.42 -1.12
CA MET A 38 -6.55 18.96 -0.94
C MET A 38 -7.13 19.35 0.41
N TRP A 39 -6.30 19.47 1.46
CA TRP A 39 -6.77 19.96 2.77
C TRP A 39 -7.36 21.38 2.71
N ASN A 40 -6.86 22.20 1.79
CA ASN A 40 -7.31 23.58 1.60
C ASN A 40 -8.28 23.75 0.41
N ALA A 41 -8.63 22.65 -0.27
CA ALA A 41 -9.51 22.68 -1.43
C ALA A 41 -10.99 22.81 -1.00
N SER A 42 -11.77 23.57 -1.76
CA SER A 42 -13.22 23.61 -1.60
C SER A 42 -13.87 22.35 -2.15
N GLU A 43 -15.03 21.95 -1.62
CA GLU A 43 -15.79 20.78 -2.11
C GLU A 43 -16.13 20.86 -3.60
N GLU A 44 -16.19 22.08 -4.16
CA GLU A 44 -16.49 22.33 -5.57
C GLU A 44 -15.32 22.03 -6.53
N ARG A 45 -14.07 21.92 -6.03
CA ARG A 45 -12.87 21.65 -6.86
C ARG A 45 -11.98 20.60 -6.21
N PRO A 46 -12.27 19.29 -6.39
CA PRO A 46 -11.45 18.22 -5.83
C PRO A 46 -10.01 18.15 -6.39
N PHE A 47 -9.77 18.71 -7.59
CA PHE A 47 -8.47 18.75 -8.26
C PHE A 47 -7.85 20.16 -8.25
N ALA A 48 -7.86 20.84 -7.11
CA ALA A 48 -7.53 22.26 -7.00
C ALA A 48 -6.02 22.59 -7.09
N TRP A 49 -5.11 21.67 -7.44
CA TRP A 49 -3.70 22.06 -7.54
C TRP A 49 -3.43 22.72 -8.89
N ASP A 50 -3.28 24.04 -8.85
CA ASP A 50 -3.16 24.90 -10.01
C ASP A 50 -2.05 25.94 -9.83
N ARG A 51 -1.94 26.84 -10.81
CA ARG A 51 -0.93 27.90 -10.84
C ARG A 51 -1.14 28.97 -9.78
N GLU A 52 -2.36 29.11 -9.26
CA GLU A 52 -2.74 30.14 -8.31
C GLU A 52 -2.31 29.78 -6.89
N ASN A 53 -2.23 28.49 -6.55
CA ASN A 53 -1.84 28.01 -5.23
C ASN A 53 -0.50 27.28 -5.17
N TYR A 54 0.11 27.01 -6.32
CA TYR A 54 1.43 26.39 -6.38
C TYR A 54 2.54 27.36 -5.96
N VAL A 55 3.41 26.87 -5.08
CA VAL A 55 4.62 27.55 -4.65
C VAL A 55 5.81 26.62 -4.86
N SER A 56 6.72 27.02 -5.74
CA SER A 56 7.93 26.24 -6.03
C SER A 56 8.80 26.10 -4.79
N CYS A 57 9.29 24.88 -4.52
CA CYS A 57 10.23 24.63 -3.41
C CYS A 57 11.59 25.33 -3.57
N HIS A 58 11.82 25.89 -4.76
CA HIS A 58 13.01 26.65 -5.11
C HIS A 58 12.80 28.16 -5.07
N ASP A 59 11.61 28.65 -4.69
CA ASP A 59 11.33 30.07 -4.55
C ASP A 59 12.32 30.69 -3.54
N PRO A 60 13.13 31.70 -3.95
CA PRO A 60 14.07 32.36 -3.05
C PRO A 60 13.38 33.11 -1.91
N ASN A 61 12.11 33.48 -2.04
CA ASN A 61 11.36 34.21 -1.02
C ASN A 61 10.70 33.27 0.01
N ASN A 62 10.71 31.96 -0.24
CA ASN A 62 10.11 30.99 0.66
C ASN A 62 11.12 30.58 1.75
N ASN A 63 10.86 31.05 2.97
CA ASN A 63 11.70 30.79 4.14
C ASN A 63 11.29 29.53 4.94
N ALA A 64 10.33 28.74 4.43
CA ALA A 64 9.94 27.50 5.11
C ALA A 64 11.11 26.50 5.09
N PRO A 65 11.42 25.84 6.22
CA PRO A 65 12.53 24.91 6.27
C PRO A 65 12.21 23.61 5.52
N LEU A 66 13.21 23.05 4.83
CA LEU A 66 13.16 21.68 4.33
C LEU A 66 13.30 20.70 5.51
N LYS A 67 12.18 20.25 6.07
CA LYS A 67 12.17 19.34 7.23
C LYS A 67 12.45 17.90 6.82
N TRP A 68 11.87 17.45 5.72
CA TRP A 68 11.87 16.04 5.32
C TRP A 68 12.48 15.90 3.92
N PRO A 69 13.82 15.80 3.80
CA PRO A 69 14.50 15.72 2.51
C PRO A 69 14.26 14.39 1.78
N GLU A 70 13.93 13.33 2.50
CA GLU A 70 13.77 11.97 1.93
C GLU A 70 12.41 11.71 1.29
N VAL A 71 11.44 12.62 1.43
CA VAL A 71 10.11 12.39 0.85
C VAL A 71 10.16 12.48 -0.68
N PRO A 72 9.38 11.65 -1.40
CA PRO A 72 9.29 11.74 -2.85
C PRO A 72 8.87 13.13 -3.31
N TYR A 73 9.58 13.66 -4.30
CA TYR A 73 9.27 14.94 -4.92
C TYR A 73 8.17 14.73 -5.97
N GLN A 74 6.99 15.32 -5.79
CA GLN A 74 5.82 15.06 -6.65
C GLN A 74 5.74 15.95 -7.90
N ILE A 75 6.52 17.03 -7.93
CA ILE A 75 6.53 17.98 -9.03
C ILE A 75 7.42 17.40 -10.14
N LEU A 76 6.92 17.41 -11.37
CA LEU A 76 7.61 16.95 -12.56
C LEU A 76 7.91 18.13 -13.49
N GLY A 77 8.89 17.93 -14.38
CA GLY A 77 9.30 18.95 -15.34
C GLY A 77 10.09 20.09 -14.72
N GLY A 78 9.97 21.28 -15.32
CA GLY A 78 10.69 22.48 -14.90
C GLY A 78 12.20 22.35 -15.01
N ARG A 79 12.88 22.55 -13.89
CA ARG A 79 14.35 22.47 -13.76
C ARG A 79 14.85 21.08 -13.33
N THR A 80 13.94 20.17 -13.00
CA THR A 80 14.28 18.87 -12.41
C THR A 80 14.05 17.74 -13.40
N ALA A 81 14.97 16.78 -13.44
CA ALA A 81 14.80 15.56 -14.25
C ALA A 81 14.00 14.48 -13.49
N ASN A 82 12.95 14.90 -12.77
CA ASN A 82 12.12 13.99 -11.99
C ASN A 82 11.23 13.14 -12.90
N LYS A 83 11.04 11.87 -12.54
CA LYS A 83 10.31 10.89 -13.34
C LYS A 83 9.43 10.04 -12.45
N VAL A 84 8.29 9.62 -12.98
CA VAL A 84 7.48 8.57 -12.36
C VAL A 84 8.16 7.21 -12.58
N ILE A 85 8.28 6.43 -11.51
CA ILE A 85 8.83 5.08 -11.52
C ILE A 85 7.71 4.10 -11.16
N PHE A 86 7.49 3.13 -12.03
CA PHE A 86 6.56 2.02 -11.80
C PHE A 86 7.37 0.75 -11.51
N ASN A 87 7.32 0.27 -10.28
CA ASN A 87 8.14 -0.88 -9.85
C ASN A 87 7.36 -1.96 -9.09
N GLN A 88 6.07 -1.77 -8.82
CA GLN A 88 5.31 -2.67 -7.95
C GLN A 88 4.12 -3.36 -8.62
N ARG A 89 3.65 -2.90 -9.78
CA ARG A 89 2.44 -3.46 -10.40
C ARG A 89 2.39 -3.27 -11.91
N ASN A 90 2.01 -4.34 -12.61
CA ASN A 90 1.57 -4.31 -14.00
C ASN A 90 0.11 -3.89 -14.07
N GLY A 91 -0.24 -3.07 -15.06
CA GLY A 91 -1.62 -2.68 -15.30
C GLY A 91 -1.77 -1.27 -15.87
N ILE A 92 -3.02 -0.84 -15.95
CA ILE A 92 -3.38 0.51 -16.38
C ILE A 92 -3.40 1.42 -15.17
N TYR A 93 -2.70 2.55 -15.28
CA TYR A 93 -2.82 3.69 -14.38
C TYR A 93 -3.58 4.80 -15.11
N ILE A 94 -4.45 5.51 -14.41
CA ILE A 94 -5.16 6.67 -14.97
C ILE A 94 -4.75 7.88 -14.15
N PHE A 95 -4.06 8.82 -14.81
CA PHE A 95 -3.55 10.02 -14.19
C PHE A 95 -4.31 11.24 -14.69
N PHE A 96 -4.75 12.05 -13.74
CA PHE A 96 -5.05 13.45 -13.96
C PHE A 96 -3.73 14.25 -13.89
N ILE A 97 -3.46 15.07 -14.90
CA ILE A 97 -2.34 15.99 -14.93
C ILE A 97 -2.84 17.43 -14.83
N SER A 98 -2.14 18.24 -14.04
CA SER A 98 -2.33 19.68 -13.96
C SER A 98 -0.98 20.38 -14.10
N VAL A 99 -0.90 21.35 -15.00
CA VAL A 99 0.25 22.25 -15.12
C VAL A 99 0.13 23.34 -14.05
N VAL A 100 1.13 23.40 -13.17
CA VAL A 100 1.13 24.28 -12.00
C VAL A 100 2.10 25.45 -12.12
N ASP A 101 2.94 25.47 -13.16
CA ASP A 101 3.87 26.56 -13.40
C ASP A 101 3.14 27.91 -13.58
N PRO A 102 3.36 28.91 -12.70
CA PRO A 102 2.66 30.19 -12.75
C PRO A 102 2.93 31.02 -14.00
N TYR A 103 4.03 30.75 -14.70
CA TYR A 103 4.50 31.55 -15.82
C TYR A 103 4.37 30.84 -17.17
N TYR A 104 3.85 29.60 -17.20
CA TYR A 104 3.74 28.82 -18.43
C TYR A 104 2.51 29.17 -19.27
N SER A 105 1.33 29.30 -18.66
CA SER A 105 0.08 29.64 -19.36
C SER A 105 -0.87 30.49 -18.51
N TYR A 106 -1.71 31.29 -19.18
CA TYR A 106 -2.79 32.02 -18.51
C TYR A 106 -4.01 31.14 -18.22
N CYS A 107 -4.22 30.09 -19.00
CA CYS A 107 -5.28 29.12 -18.81
C CYS A 107 -4.84 27.98 -17.88
N HIS A 108 -5.80 27.38 -17.17
CA HIS A 108 -5.61 26.10 -16.50
C HIS A 108 -5.44 25.01 -17.55
N LEU A 109 -4.25 24.39 -17.59
CA LEU A 109 -3.95 23.30 -18.50
C LEU A 109 -3.99 21.98 -17.72
N GLU A 110 -5.07 21.26 -17.93
CA GLU A 110 -5.35 20.00 -17.27
C GLU A 110 -5.84 18.96 -18.29
N THR A 111 -5.51 17.70 -18.04
CA THR A 111 -6.05 16.59 -18.85
C THR A 111 -5.96 15.27 -18.08
N THR A 112 -6.60 14.23 -18.60
CA THR A 112 -6.53 12.88 -18.05
C THR A 112 -5.96 11.96 -19.11
N PHE A 113 -4.98 11.14 -18.73
CA PHE A 113 -4.38 10.15 -19.61
C PHE A 113 -4.21 8.83 -18.89
N SER A 114 -4.04 7.76 -19.67
CA SER A 114 -3.78 6.43 -19.14
C SER A 114 -2.41 5.92 -19.60
N VAL A 115 -1.77 5.14 -18.74
CA VAL A 115 -0.50 4.49 -19.01
C VAL A 115 -0.65 3.01 -18.72
N TYR A 116 -0.32 2.18 -19.70
CA TYR A 116 -0.23 0.74 -19.50
C TYR A 116 1.22 0.34 -19.17
N VAL A 117 1.43 -0.19 -17.97
CA VAL A 117 2.74 -0.59 -17.47
C VAL A 117 2.86 -2.11 -17.50
N TYR A 118 4.00 -2.58 -18.02
CA TYR A 118 4.40 -3.98 -18.00
C TYR A 118 5.82 -4.11 -17.44
N GLY A 119 6.16 -5.27 -16.86
CA GLY A 119 7.47 -5.56 -16.28
C GLY A 119 7.70 -5.05 -14.84
N ALA A 120 6.70 -4.44 -14.21
CA ALA A 120 6.72 -4.01 -12.82
C ALA A 120 6.09 -5.09 -11.93
N PHE A 121 6.91 -6.01 -11.42
CA PHE A 121 6.45 -7.07 -10.53
C PHE A 121 6.40 -6.57 -9.08
N PRO A 122 5.39 -6.97 -8.28
CA PRO A 122 5.38 -6.62 -6.87
C PRO A 122 6.67 -7.11 -6.21
N LEU A 123 7.23 -6.26 -5.34
CA LEU A 123 8.34 -6.64 -4.48
C LEU A 123 7.96 -7.95 -3.79
N PRO A 124 8.86 -8.95 -3.72
CA PRO A 124 8.58 -10.20 -3.03
C PRO A 124 8.33 -9.85 -1.56
N PHE A 125 7.07 -9.72 -1.17
CA PHE A 125 6.68 -9.50 0.21
C PHE A 125 7.14 -10.73 0.98
N SER A 126 8.18 -10.58 1.81
CA SER A 126 8.69 -11.64 2.69
C SER A 126 7.58 -12.29 3.50
N HIS A 127 6.55 -11.51 3.86
CA HIS A 127 5.37 -11.96 4.58
C HIS A 127 4.55 -13.02 3.82
N SER A 128 4.41 -12.91 2.50
CA SER A 128 3.68 -13.91 1.71
C SER A 128 4.42 -15.24 1.71
N ALA A 129 5.74 -15.22 1.51
CA ALA A 129 6.55 -16.44 1.55
C ALA A 129 6.48 -17.14 2.91
N ILE A 130 6.54 -16.36 4.01
CA ILE A 130 6.43 -16.87 5.40
C ILE A 130 5.06 -17.49 5.66
N ILE A 131 3.97 -16.81 5.27
CA ILE A 131 2.61 -17.34 5.44
C ILE A 131 2.43 -18.64 4.65
N THR A 132 2.88 -18.67 3.40
CA THR A 132 2.79 -19.87 2.56
C THR A 132 3.62 -21.02 3.15
N THR A 133 4.83 -20.77 3.65
CA THR A 133 5.65 -21.82 4.29
C THR A 133 5.01 -22.32 5.58
N LEU A 134 4.48 -21.44 6.44
CA LEU A 134 3.76 -21.84 7.65
C LEU A 134 2.54 -22.71 7.33
N LEU A 135 1.78 -22.35 6.29
CA LEU A 135 0.60 -23.11 5.87
C LEU A 135 0.98 -24.52 5.38
N VAL A 136 2.07 -24.62 4.59
CA VAL A 136 2.58 -25.90 4.09
C VAL A 136 3.10 -26.78 5.25
N VAL A 137 3.83 -26.21 6.20
CA VAL A 137 4.32 -26.95 7.38
C VAL A 137 3.15 -27.44 8.24
N ALA A 138 2.15 -26.59 8.49
CA ALA A 138 0.98 -26.95 9.29
C ALA A 138 0.17 -28.09 8.65
N THR A 139 0.00 -28.06 7.32
CA THR A 139 -0.71 -29.11 6.58
C THR A 139 0.07 -30.43 6.54
N LEU A 140 1.40 -30.39 6.40
CA LEU A 140 2.22 -31.60 6.48
C LEU A 140 2.21 -32.20 7.89
N LEU A 141 2.27 -31.37 8.93
CA LEU A 141 2.18 -31.82 10.32
C LEU A 141 0.82 -32.44 10.64
N SER A 142 -0.28 -31.85 10.14
CA SER A 142 -1.61 -32.41 10.37
C SER A 142 -1.80 -33.77 9.70
N VAL A 143 -1.31 -33.93 8.46
CA VAL A 143 -1.31 -35.22 7.75
C VAL A 143 -0.44 -36.25 8.48
N TRP A 144 0.75 -35.84 8.94
CA TRP A 144 1.64 -36.73 9.70
C TRP A 144 1.03 -37.19 11.02
N LEU A 145 0.42 -36.28 11.78
CA LEU A 145 -0.31 -36.61 13.01
C LEU A 145 -1.50 -37.52 12.72
N ALA A 146 -2.29 -37.25 11.68
CA ALA A 146 -3.42 -38.10 11.29
C ALA A 146 -2.98 -39.53 10.92
N TYR A 147 -1.79 -39.71 10.34
CA TYR A 147 -1.21 -41.02 10.05
C TYR A 147 -0.65 -41.72 11.29
N MET A 148 0.09 -40.99 12.13
CA MET A 148 0.80 -41.57 13.28
C MET A 148 -0.11 -41.87 14.48
N VAL A 149 -1.12 -41.04 14.74
CA VAL A 149 -2.02 -41.19 15.90
C VAL A 149 -2.76 -42.53 15.90
N PRO A 150 -3.40 -42.99 14.80
CA PRO A 150 -4.02 -44.31 14.76
C PRO A 150 -3.01 -45.45 14.94
N LYS A 151 -1.80 -45.29 14.41
CA LYS A 151 -0.73 -46.31 14.46
C LYS A 151 -0.14 -46.46 15.86
N LEU A 152 0.00 -45.35 16.60
CA LEU A 152 0.41 -45.32 18.01
C LEU A 152 -0.69 -45.87 18.94
N LEU A 153 -1.95 -45.48 18.71
CA LEU A 153 -3.10 -46.03 19.44
C LEU A 153 -3.32 -47.54 19.18
N HIS A 154 -2.88 -48.05 18.03
CA HIS A 154 -2.90 -49.48 17.73
C HIS A 154 -1.80 -50.28 18.45
N MET A 155 -0.67 -49.66 18.81
CA MET A 155 0.42 -50.33 19.53
C MET A 155 0.19 -50.39 21.06
N GLU A 156 -0.50 -49.42 21.65
CA GLU A 156 -0.85 -49.45 23.06
C GLU A 156 -2.36 -49.28 23.28
N GLN A 157 -3.02 -50.40 23.57
CA GLN A 157 -4.21 -50.46 24.44
C GLN A 157 -5.50 -49.76 23.91
N GLY A 158 -5.99 -50.20 22.75
CA GLY A 158 -7.30 -49.82 22.19
C GLY A 158 -8.55 -50.11 23.06
N HIS A 159 -8.41 -50.73 24.24
CA HIS A 159 -9.53 -51.01 25.15
C HIS A 159 -9.72 -49.99 26.29
N ARG A 160 -8.74 -49.14 26.62
CA ARG A 160 -8.83 -48.24 27.80
C ARG A 160 -9.55 -46.92 27.51
N PHE A 161 -9.37 -46.36 26.31
CA PHE A 161 -9.98 -45.08 25.92
C PHE A 161 -11.50 -45.16 25.72
N ARG A 162 -12.01 -46.30 25.24
CA ARG A 162 -13.46 -46.51 25.05
C ARG A 162 -14.22 -46.51 26.39
N GLY A 163 -13.62 -47.06 27.45
CA GLY A 163 -14.21 -47.06 28.80
C GLY A 163 -14.27 -45.67 29.43
N PHE A 164 -13.25 -44.83 29.20
CA PHE A 164 -13.20 -43.48 29.75
C PHE A 164 -14.26 -42.55 29.14
N TRP A 165 -14.44 -42.60 27.81
CA TRP A 165 -15.48 -41.81 27.13
C TRP A 165 -16.90 -42.26 27.46
N VAL A 166 -17.14 -43.57 27.65
CA VAL A 166 -18.44 -44.08 28.11
C VAL A 166 -18.74 -43.65 29.55
N GLY A 167 -17.72 -43.60 30.42
CA GLY A 167 -17.84 -43.09 31.79
C GLY A 167 -18.17 -41.60 31.88
N LEU A 168 -17.52 -40.77 31.05
CA LEU A 168 -17.77 -39.33 30.99
C LEU A 168 -19.15 -38.98 30.42
N CYS A 169 -19.57 -39.66 29.34
CA CYS A 169 -20.92 -39.49 28.79
C CYS A 169 -22.02 -39.90 29.76
N ARG A 170 -21.80 -40.94 30.59
CA ARG A 170 -22.78 -41.37 31.61
C ARG A 170 -22.87 -40.38 32.77
N ARG A 171 -21.76 -39.75 33.16
CA ARG A 171 -21.71 -38.70 34.20
C ARG A 171 -22.44 -37.43 33.76
N CYS A 172 -22.22 -36.97 32.52
CA CYS A 172 -22.96 -35.82 31.98
C CYS A 172 -24.47 -36.08 31.88
N ARG A 173 -24.88 -37.31 31.55
CA ARG A 173 -26.32 -37.67 31.47
C ARG A 173 -27.02 -37.66 32.84
N GLN A 174 -26.33 -38.02 33.91
CA GLN A 174 -26.86 -37.94 35.28
C GLN A 174 -26.94 -36.49 35.78
N SER A 175 -25.97 -35.64 35.44
CA SER A 175 -25.99 -34.22 35.81
C SER A 175 -27.12 -33.45 35.12
N CYS A 176 -27.50 -33.81 33.89
CA CYS A 176 -28.64 -33.18 33.20
C CYS A 176 -30.02 -33.72 33.61
N ALA A 177 -30.10 -34.86 34.30
CA ALA A 177 -31.37 -35.41 34.80
C ALA A 177 -31.81 -34.84 36.16
N CYS A 178 -30.90 -34.18 36.90
CA CYS A 178 -31.22 -33.47 38.15
C CYS A 178 -31.64 -32.00 37.93
N PHE A 179 -31.69 -31.54 36.68
CA PHE A 179 -32.19 -30.21 36.30
C PHE A 179 -33.50 -30.36 35.51
N ARG A 180 -34.51 -30.99 36.13
CA ARG A 180 -35.92 -30.85 35.73
C ARG A 180 -36.84 -31.07 36.91
#